data_AF-A0A8S0H2T7-F1
#
_entry.id   AF-A0A8S0H2T7-F1
#
_cell.length_a   1.000
_cell.length_b   1.000
_cell.length_c   1.000
_cell.angle_alpha   90.00
_cell.angle_beta   90.00
_cell.angle_gamma   90.00
#
_symmetry.space_group_name_H-M   'P 1'
#
loop_
_entity.id
_entity.type
_entity.pdbx_description
1 polymer ?
#
loop_
_entity_poly.entity_id
_entity_poly.type
_entity_poly.pdbx_seq_one_letter_code
_entity_poly.pdbx_strand_id
1 'polypeptide(L)'
;MREATSRYLMQALWEAGAKVQAYDPEAMTECRRLYGYRDDLQLCATRDDTLQGADALVICTEWKAFRVVDFTLLRETLRDRLVVDGRNLYNPQQAADAGLHYLSIGLPYRVPEALRA
;
A
#
# COMPACT_ATOMS: atom_id res chain seq x y z
N MET A 1 -3.05 3.69 -17.78
CA MET A 1 -2.34 2.62 -17.02
C MET A 1 -1.92 1.46 -17.94
N ARG A 2 -1.15 1.72 -19.02
CA ARG A 2 -0.93 0.67 -20.05
C ARG A 2 -0.06 -0.49 -19.55
N GLU A 3 1.16 -0.20 -19.11
CA GLU A 3 2.14 -1.18 -18.56
C GLU A 3 2.40 -0.91 -17.08
N ALA A 4 1.36 -0.55 -16.31
CA ALA A 4 1.54 -0.16 -14.92
C ALA A 4 1.81 -1.39 -14.05
N THR A 5 2.88 -1.36 -13.24
CA THR A 5 3.22 -2.43 -12.28
C THR A 5 2.08 -2.70 -11.28
N SER A 6 1.29 -1.68 -10.94
CA SER A 6 0.09 -1.83 -10.12
C SER A 6 -0.94 -2.78 -10.73
N ARG A 7 -1.04 -2.89 -12.06
CA ARG A 7 -1.99 -3.82 -12.71
C ARG A 7 -1.61 -5.27 -12.48
N TYR A 8 -0.33 -5.59 -12.65
CA TYR A 8 0.19 -6.93 -12.39
C TYR A 8 0.02 -7.31 -10.91
N LEU A 9 0.31 -6.38 -10.00
CA LEU A 9 0.09 -6.60 -8.57
C LEU A 9 -1.39 -6.87 -8.25
N MET A 10 -2.30 -6.00 -8.72
CA MET A 10 -3.73 -6.18 -8.46
C MET A 10 -4.25 -7.50 -9.00
N GLN A 11 -3.81 -7.91 -10.21
CA GLN A 11 -4.18 -9.20 -10.79
C GLN A 11 -3.72 -10.38 -9.93
N ALA A 12 -2.44 -10.39 -9.53
CA ALA A 12 -1.90 -11.45 -8.66
C ALA A 12 -2.61 -11.51 -7.30
N LEU A 13 -2.96 -10.35 -6.72
CA LEU A 13 -3.71 -10.28 -5.47
C LEU A 13 -5.12 -10.87 -5.62
N TRP A 14 -5.84 -10.53 -6.69
CA TRP A 14 -7.17 -11.09 -6.96
C TRP A 14 -7.11 -12.60 -7.24
N GLU A 15 -6.10 -13.08 -7.97
CA GLU A 15 -5.88 -14.52 -8.20
C GLU A 15 -5.64 -15.29 -6.89
N ALA A 16 -5.02 -14.63 -5.90
CA ALA A 16 -4.85 -15.16 -4.56
C ALA A 16 -6.09 -15.00 -3.65
N GLY A 17 -7.19 -14.42 -4.15
CA GLY A 17 -8.44 -14.21 -3.41
C GLY A 17 -8.46 -12.97 -2.51
N ALA A 18 -7.50 -12.06 -2.66
CA ALA A 18 -7.46 -10.81 -1.90
C ALA A 18 -8.42 -9.76 -2.49
N LYS A 19 -8.78 -8.77 -1.68
CA LYS A 19 -9.48 -7.56 -2.11
C LYS A 19 -8.51 -6.38 -2.17
N VAL A 20 -8.71 -5.49 -3.12
CA VAL A 20 -7.86 -4.31 -3.32
C VAL A 20 -8.64 -3.05 -3.02
N GLN A 21 -8.10 -2.22 -2.15
CA GLN A 21 -8.49 -0.82 -1.97
C GLN A 21 -7.39 0.05 -2.60
N ALA A 22 -7.71 0.82 -3.63
CA ALA A 22 -6.73 1.56 -4.41
C ALA A 22 -7.04 3.05 -4.48
N TYR A 23 -5.98 3.85 -4.48
CA TYR A 23 -6.02 5.29 -4.75
C TYR A 23 -4.82 5.67 -5.62
N ASP A 24 -5.08 6.52 -6.61
CA ASP A 24 -4.07 7.18 -7.42
C ASP A 24 -4.60 8.58 -7.78
N PRO A 25 -3.83 9.67 -7.60
CA PRO A 25 -4.32 11.01 -7.87
C PRO A 25 -4.74 11.26 -9.34
N GLU A 26 -4.21 10.48 -10.29
CA GLU A 26 -4.41 10.73 -11.73
C GLU A 26 -5.10 9.57 -12.46
N ALA A 27 -5.07 8.35 -11.90
CA ALA A 27 -5.42 7.14 -12.63
C ALA A 27 -6.76 6.52 -12.24
N MET A 28 -7.54 7.09 -11.32
CA MET A 28 -8.80 6.46 -10.85
C MET A 28 -9.82 6.22 -11.96
N THR A 29 -10.03 7.22 -12.82
CA THR A 29 -10.96 7.11 -13.96
C THR A 29 -10.51 6.02 -14.93
N GLU A 30 -9.22 5.96 -15.23
CA GLU A 30 -8.65 4.95 -16.12
C GLU A 30 -8.71 3.55 -15.48
N CYS A 31 -8.46 3.44 -14.17
CA CYS A 31 -8.60 2.18 -13.44
C CYS A 31 -10.05 1.68 -13.49
N ARG A 32 -11.03 2.55 -13.24
CA ARG A 32 -12.46 2.23 -13.36
C ARG A 32 -12.82 1.80 -14.78
N ARG A 33 -12.31 2.49 -15.82
CA ARG A 33 -12.55 2.14 -17.22
C ARG A 33 -12.03 0.74 -17.56
N LEU A 34 -10.86 0.36 -17.02
CA LEU A 34 -10.22 -0.92 -17.31
C LEU A 34 -10.84 -2.09 -16.54
N TYR A 35 -11.24 -1.89 -15.28
CA TYR A 35 -11.66 -2.97 -14.38
C TYR A 35 -13.16 -2.99 -14.03
N GLY A 36 -13.92 -1.96 -14.44
CA GLY A 36 -15.34 -1.87 -14.14
C GLY A 36 -15.64 -1.79 -12.64
N TYR A 37 -16.88 -2.08 -12.26
CA TYR A 37 -17.29 -2.30 -10.87
C TYR A 37 -17.17 -3.78 -10.53
N ARG A 38 -16.59 -4.08 -9.37
CA ARG A 38 -16.36 -5.44 -8.87
C ARG A 38 -16.19 -5.42 -7.35
N ASP A 39 -16.57 -6.51 -6.68
CA ASP A 39 -16.67 -6.58 -5.21
C ASP A 39 -15.33 -6.67 -4.47
N ASP A 40 -14.25 -6.93 -5.21
CA ASP A 40 -12.88 -7.09 -4.76
C ASP A 40 -11.96 -5.95 -5.25
N LEU A 41 -12.53 -4.87 -5.83
CA LEU A 41 -11.83 -3.60 -6.09
C LEU A 41 -12.66 -2.40 -5.62
N GLN A 42 -12.14 -1.73 -4.59
CA GLN A 42 -12.62 -0.43 -4.15
C GLN A 42 -11.66 0.66 -4.62
N LEU A 43 -12.20 1.62 -5.36
CA LEU A 43 -11.48 2.84 -5.75
C LEU A 43 -11.84 3.94 -4.75
N CYS A 44 -10.90 4.30 -3.89
CA CYS A 44 -11.12 5.21 -2.77
C CYS A 44 -11.01 6.68 -3.19
N ALA A 45 -11.65 7.58 -2.44
CA ALA A 45 -11.63 9.02 -2.74
C ALA A 45 -10.32 9.67 -2.31
N THR A 46 -9.71 9.17 -1.23
CA THR A 46 -8.41 9.62 -0.72
C THR A 46 -7.47 8.44 -0.51
N ARG A 47 -6.17 8.74 -0.33
CA ARG A 47 -5.20 7.72 0.07
C ARG A 47 -5.55 7.13 1.44
N ASP A 48 -5.98 7.95 2.39
CA ASP A 48 -6.15 7.50 3.77
C ASP A 48 -7.38 6.59 3.91
N ASP A 49 -8.38 6.75 3.03
CA ASP A 49 -9.51 5.83 2.90
C ASP A 49 -9.08 4.40 2.51
N THR A 50 -7.94 4.21 1.82
CA THR A 50 -7.48 2.86 1.44
C THR A 50 -6.97 2.06 2.63
N LEU A 51 -6.67 2.72 3.75
CA LEU A 51 -6.11 2.11 4.96
C LEU A 51 -7.19 1.42 5.80
N GLN A 52 -8.45 1.83 5.66
CA GLN A 52 -9.54 1.37 6.52
C GLN A 52 -9.75 -0.13 6.37
N GLY A 53 -9.48 -0.87 7.45
CA GLY A 53 -9.60 -2.32 7.48
C GLY A 53 -8.64 -3.06 6.54
N ALA A 54 -7.61 -2.41 6.00
CA ALA A 54 -6.62 -3.09 5.17
C ALA A 54 -5.66 -3.94 6.03
N ASP A 55 -5.23 -5.07 5.49
CA ASP A 55 -4.20 -5.92 6.14
C ASP A 55 -2.81 -5.30 5.97
N ALA A 56 -2.51 -4.81 4.76
CA ALA A 56 -1.24 -4.21 4.40
C ALA A 56 -1.41 -3.01 3.44
N LEU A 57 -0.44 -2.09 3.47
CA LEU A 57 -0.28 -1.02 2.48
C LEU A 57 0.78 -1.43 1.45
N VAL A 58 0.49 -1.26 0.16
CA VAL A 58 1.48 -1.44 -0.92
C VAL A 58 1.64 -0.17 -1.75
N ILE A 59 2.86 0.29 -1.95
CA ILE A 59 3.18 1.51 -2.72
C ILE A 59 3.73 1.12 -4.09
N CYS A 60 2.95 1.38 -5.14
CA CYS A 60 3.34 1.07 -6.52
C CYS A 60 3.82 2.27 -7.34
N THR A 61 3.56 3.50 -6.88
CA THR A 61 3.88 4.75 -7.61
C THR A 61 4.34 5.83 -6.63
N GLU A 62 5.38 6.57 -7.00
CA GLU A 62 6.08 7.57 -6.18
C GLU A 62 5.47 8.98 -6.21
N TRP A 63 4.15 9.08 -6.17
CA TRP A 63 3.47 10.38 -6.15
C TRP A 63 3.93 11.24 -4.97
N LYS A 64 4.13 12.55 -5.20
CA LYS A 64 4.56 13.50 -4.15
C LYS A 64 3.63 13.48 -2.94
N ALA A 65 2.33 13.35 -3.17
CA ALA A 65 1.31 13.24 -2.12
C ALA A 65 1.58 12.09 -1.14
N PHE A 66 2.31 11.04 -1.55
CA PHE A 66 2.57 9.87 -0.73
C PHE A 66 3.80 10.00 0.16
N ARG A 67 4.68 10.98 -0.10
CA ARG A 67 5.99 11.10 0.58
C ARG A 67 5.89 11.49 2.05
N VAL A 68 4.85 12.22 2.43
CA VAL A 68 4.57 12.56 3.82
C VAL A 68 3.44 11.66 4.30
N VAL A 69 3.71 10.93 5.37
CA VAL A 69 2.78 10.00 5.99
C VAL A 69 2.93 10.08 7.51
N ASP A 70 1.82 9.87 8.20
CA ASP A 70 1.84 9.64 9.63
C ASP A 70 1.96 8.12 9.88
N PHE A 71 3.11 7.68 10.37
CA PHE A 71 3.32 6.26 10.68
C PHE A 71 2.42 5.77 11.83
N THR A 72 2.01 6.67 12.73
CA THR A 72 1.07 6.34 13.80
C THR A 72 -0.27 5.94 13.21
N LEU A 73 -0.76 6.74 12.24
CA LEU A 73 -1.98 6.43 11.49
C LEU A 73 -1.89 5.06 10.81
N LEU A 74 -0.79 4.77 10.12
CA LEU A 74 -0.60 3.47 9.47
C LEU A 74 -0.63 2.31 10.48
N ARG A 75 0.05 2.47 11.61
CA ARG A 75 0.12 1.44 12.68
C ARG A 75 -1.25 1.15 13.29
N GLU A 76 -2.10 2.18 13.41
CA GLU A 76 -3.41 2.08 14.04
C GLU A 76 -4.50 1.58 13.09
N THR A 77 -4.32 1.77 11.78
CA THR A 77 -5.31 1.41 10.75
C THR A 77 -5.07 0.05 10.11
N LEU A 78 -3.80 -0.32 9.87
CA LEU A 78 -3.45 -1.58 9.22
C LEU A 78 -3.50 -2.75 10.22
N ARG A 79 -4.23 -3.82 9.87
CA ARG A 79 -4.41 -5.00 10.74
C ARG A 79 -3.09 -5.70 11.05
N ASP A 80 -2.26 -5.91 10.03
CA ASP A 80 -0.96 -6.60 10.17
C ASP A 80 0.21 -5.62 10.30
N ARG A 81 -0.06 -4.31 10.33
CA ARG A 81 0.95 -3.24 10.44
C ARG A 81 2.03 -3.36 9.35
N LEU A 82 1.68 -3.88 8.17
CA LEU A 82 2.61 -4.17 7.09
C LEU A 82 2.59 -3.08 6.01
N VAL A 83 3.76 -2.56 5.70
CA VAL A 83 4.00 -1.67 4.56
C VAL A 83 4.98 -2.34 3.59
N VAL A 84 4.56 -2.47 2.34
CA VAL A 84 5.37 -2.92 1.21
C VAL A 84 5.63 -1.72 0.30
N ASP A 85 6.81 -1.14 0.43
CA ASP A 85 7.21 0.03 -0.34
C ASP A 85 8.01 -0.36 -1.58
N GLY A 86 7.31 -0.48 -2.71
CA GLY A 86 7.90 -0.76 -4.01
C GLY A 86 8.73 0.39 -4.59
N ARG A 87 8.72 1.56 -3.94
CA ARG A 87 9.31 2.82 -4.44
C ARG A 87 10.31 3.44 -3.46
N ASN A 88 10.53 2.82 -2.31
CA ASN A 88 11.44 3.28 -1.27
C ASN A 88 11.18 4.75 -0.87
N LEU A 89 9.90 5.13 -0.72
CA LEU A 89 9.48 6.47 -0.29
C LEU A 89 9.82 6.74 1.18
N TYR A 90 9.72 5.73 2.04
CA TYR A 90 9.87 5.90 3.48
C TYR A 90 11.22 5.41 3.99
N ASN A 91 11.65 5.99 5.12
CA ASN A 91 12.83 5.52 5.83
C ASN A 91 12.50 4.18 6.54
N PRO A 92 13.20 3.07 6.23
CA PRO A 92 12.89 1.77 6.81
C PRO A 92 13.01 1.72 8.34
N GLN A 93 13.96 2.46 8.91
CA GLN A 93 14.18 2.48 10.35
C GLN A 93 13.05 3.24 11.06
N GLN A 94 12.67 4.42 10.55
CA GLN A 94 11.57 5.20 11.13
C GLN A 94 10.24 4.44 11.09
N ALA A 95 9.95 3.72 10.00
CA ALA A 95 8.75 2.88 9.93
C ALA A 95 8.78 1.75 10.99
N ALA A 96 9.94 1.11 11.19
CA ALA A 96 10.11 0.06 12.18
C ALA A 96 10.03 0.58 13.62
N ASP A 97 10.63 1.74 13.90
CA ASP A 97 10.57 2.42 15.21
C ASP A 97 9.12 2.82 15.53
N ALA A 98 8.34 3.16 14.51
CA ALA A 98 6.90 3.41 14.62
C ALA A 98 6.06 2.12 14.74
N GLY A 99 6.67 0.94 14.79
CA GLY A 99 5.97 -0.32 15.02
C GLY A 99 5.36 -0.97 13.77
N LEU A 100 5.86 -0.65 12.57
CA LEU A 100 5.43 -1.26 11.32
C LEU A 100 6.42 -2.32 10.83
N HIS A 101 5.89 -3.40 10.26
CA HIS A 101 6.65 -4.25 9.36
C HIS A 101 6.88 -3.48 8.07
N TYR A 102 8.14 -3.37 7.63
CA TYR A 102 8.50 -2.57 6.48
C TYR A 102 9.36 -3.36 5.50
N LEU A 103 8.77 -3.70 4.35
CA LEU A 103 9.40 -4.37 3.23
C LEU A 103 9.66 -3.35 2.12
N SER A 104 10.88 -3.33 1.61
CA SER A 104 11.33 -2.40 0.56
C SER A 104 12.17 -3.13 -0.48
N ILE A 105 12.33 -2.51 -1.65
CA ILE A 105 13.06 -3.12 -2.77
C ILE A 105 14.55 -2.81 -2.62
N GLY A 106 15.37 -3.86 -2.57
CA GLY A 106 16.83 -3.75 -2.50
C GLY A 106 17.39 -3.31 -1.14
N LEU A 107 16.53 -3.19 -0.12
CA LEU A 107 16.91 -2.86 1.25
C LEU A 107 16.50 -4.00 2.18
N PRO A 108 17.14 -4.18 3.34
CA PRO A 108 16.80 -5.28 4.21
C PRO A 108 15.44 -5.02 4.87
N TYR A 109 14.64 -6.07 4.95
CA TYR A 109 13.38 -6.09 5.68
C TYR A 109 13.57 -5.57 7.11
N ARG A 110 12.64 -4.73 7.56
CA ARG A 110 12.62 -4.21 8.92
C ARG A 110 11.38 -4.70 9.64
N VAL A 111 11.60 -5.27 10.81
CA VAL A 111 10.56 -5.65 11.76
C VAL A 111 10.49 -4.62 12.90
N PRO A 112 9.30 -4.40 13.48
CA PRO A 112 9.13 -3.62 14.70
C PRO A 112 10.09 -4.07 15.79
N GLU A 113 10.68 -3.12 16.52
CA GLU A 113 11.64 -3.44 17.59
C GLU A 113 11.00 -4.34 18.67
N ALA A 114 9.73 -4.08 19.02
CA ALA A 114 8.98 -4.87 20.00
C ALA A 114 8.75 -6.35 19.59
N LEU A 115 9.04 -6.72 18.33
CA LEU A 115 8.90 -8.08 17.80
C LEU A 115 10.26 -8.72 17.47
N ARG A 116 11.38 -8.05 17.79
CA ARG A 116 12.73 -8.64 17.69
C ARG A 116 12.99 -9.45 18.96
N ALA A 117 12.95 -10.77 18.81
CA ALA A 117 13.37 -11.72 19.85
C ALA A 117 14.87 -11.59 20.15
#